data_AF-H1XZF4-F1
#
_entry.id   AF-H1XZF4-F1
#
_cell.length_a   1.000
_cell.length_b   1.000
_cell.length_c   1.000
_cell.angle_alpha   90.00
_cell.angle_beta   90.00
_cell.angle_gamma   90.00
#
_symmetry.space_group_name_H-M   'P 1'
#
loop_
_entity.id
_entity.type
_entity.pdbx_description
1 polymer ?
#
loop_
_entity_poly.entity_id
_entity_poly.type
_entity_poly.pdbx_seq_one_letter_code
_entity_poly.pdbx_strand_id
1 'polypeptide(L)'
;MITRIGFNIFKDIIKYIRLLFYISHATSSFMKLKITLFVLFLLSFSAARAQTVFDTYVDFNNAVYQGQTATAFTLADQIINSKEKLPAKSEVNFYQKLGRLYETQQQAAKAIMYYERVAAAEPNYYTAQRALGYLYMQRTNELGKKLNASAANKTAYLQNMAEYKKAVTKCLPYLEKAQACDPDDQTLNTIKSLYHAIGDDAGIKSLDGRLKQMSANCVSLLTN
;
A
#
# COMPACT_ATOMS: atom_id res chain seq x y z
N MET A 1 -3.95 16.12 -26.04
CA MET A 1 -5.07 17.07 -25.86
C MET A 1 -4.86 18.01 -24.65
N ILE A 2 -3.63 18.22 -24.17
CA ILE A 2 -3.32 19.05 -22.98
C ILE A 2 -2.68 20.39 -23.34
N THR A 3 -2.26 20.59 -24.60
CA THR A 3 -1.58 21.82 -25.04
C THR A 3 -2.50 22.98 -25.45
N ARG A 4 -3.84 22.77 -25.49
CA ARG A 4 -4.79 23.81 -25.93
C ARG A 4 -5.43 24.60 -24.79
N ILE A 5 -5.43 24.06 -23.56
CA ILE A 5 -6.05 24.71 -22.38
C ILE A 5 -5.10 25.78 -21.80
N GLY A 6 -3.79 25.50 -21.70
CA GLY A 6 -2.81 26.46 -21.20
C GLY A 6 -2.63 27.71 -22.06
N PHE A 7 -2.84 27.61 -23.39
CA PHE A 7 -2.67 28.73 -24.32
C PHE A 7 -3.80 29.77 -24.23
N ASN A 8 -5.03 29.33 -23.95
CA ASN A 8 -6.16 30.25 -23.79
C ASN A 8 -6.07 31.02 -22.45
N ILE A 9 -5.65 30.35 -21.38
CA ILE A 9 -5.41 30.99 -20.07
C ILE A 9 -4.35 32.10 -20.21
N PHE A 10 -3.29 31.85 -20.99
CA PHE A 10 -2.23 32.83 -21.22
C PHE A 10 -2.73 34.08 -21.99
N LYS A 11 -3.62 33.91 -22.97
CA LYS A 11 -4.24 35.03 -23.70
C LYS A 11 -5.18 35.86 -22.83
N ASP A 12 -5.94 35.20 -21.95
CA ASP A 12 -6.85 35.90 -21.03
C ASP A 12 -6.05 36.68 -19.97
N ILE A 13 -4.96 36.12 -19.45
CA ILE A 13 -4.03 36.81 -18.54
C ILE A 13 -3.45 38.08 -19.18
N ILE A 14 -3.01 38.02 -20.45
CA ILE A 14 -2.48 39.19 -21.17
C ILE A 14 -3.56 40.27 -21.36
N LYS A 15 -4.82 39.87 -21.61
CA LYS A 15 -5.95 40.81 -21.75
C LYS A 15 -6.27 41.50 -20.41
N TYR A 16 -6.23 40.77 -19.30
CA TYR A 16 -6.38 41.32 -17.95
C TYR A 16 -5.23 42.26 -17.58
N ILE A 17 -3.97 41.92 -17.90
CA ILE A 17 -2.80 42.79 -17.66
C ILE A 17 -2.94 44.10 -18.42
N ARG A 18 -3.38 44.08 -19.68
CA ARG A 18 -3.61 45.30 -20.48
C ARG A 18 -4.73 46.16 -19.92
N LEU A 19 -5.82 45.56 -19.42
CA LEU A 19 -6.93 46.29 -18.79
C LEU A 19 -6.48 46.95 -17.47
N LEU A 20 -5.67 46.26 -16.67
CA LEU A 20 -5.08 46.80 -15.44
C LEU A 20 -4.11 47.97 -15.71
N PHE A 21 -3.35 47.91 -16.81
CA PHE A 21 -2.45 49.00 -17.23
C PHE A 21 -3.22 50.26 -17.68
N TYR A 22 -4.39 50.07 -18.30
CA TYR A 22 -5.27 51.16 -18.71
C TYR A 22 -5.93 51.87 -17.51
N ILE A 23 -6.39 51.10 -16.51
CA ILE A 23 -6.99 51.65 -15.28
C ILE A 23 -5.94 52.36 -14.39
N SER A 24 -4.65 51.98 -14.51
CA SER A 24 -3.53 52.64 -13.81
C SER A 24 -3.33 54.11 -14.22
N HIS A 25 -3.69 54.52 -15.43
CA HIS A 25 -3.51 55.94 -15.84
C HIS A 25 -4.65 56.86 -15.37
N ALA A 26 -5.74 56.31 -14.84
CA ALA A 26 -6.95 57.05 -14.47
C ALA A 26 -7.26 57.05 -12.96
N THR A 27 -6.37 56.53 -12.11
CA THR A 27 -6.68 56.24 -10.70
C THR A 27 -5.60 56.75 -9.76
N SER A 28 -6.02 57.25 -8.60
CA SER A 28 -5.11 57.83 -7.60
C SER A 28 -4.14 56.79 -7.05
N SER A 29 -3.00 57.25 -6.52
CA SER A 29 -1.96 56.37 -5.94
C SER A 29 -2.52 55.41 -4.87
N PHE A 30 -3.57 55.82 -4.16
CA PHE A 30 -4.26 55.03 -3.15
C PHE A 30 -5.06 53.85 -3.74
N MET A 31 -5.63 54.04 -4.92
CA MET A 31 -6.42 53.03 -5.63
C MET A 31 -5.51 51.97 -6.27
N LYS A 32 -4.33 52.37 -6.76
CA LYS A 32 -3.29 51.44 -7.24
C LYS A 32 -2.80 50.50 -6.13
N LEU A 33 -2.51 51.04 -4.94
CA LEU A 33 -2.07 50.24 -3.79
C LEU A 33 -3.11 49.18 -3.39
N LYS A 34 -4.40 49.54 -3.40
CA LYS A 34 -5.50 48.59 -3.12
C LYS A 34 -5.61 47.50 -4.17
N ILE A 35 -5.46 47.84 -5.46
CA ILE A 35 -5.46 46.85 -6.55
C ILE A 35 -4.24 45.91 -6.42
N THR A 36 -3.06 46.44 -6.12
CA THR A 36 -1.85 45.62 -5.92
C THR A 36 -2.00 44.68 -4.72
N LEU A 37 -2.54 45.16 -3.59
CA LEU A 37 -2.81 44.33 -2.42
C LEU A 37 -3.88 43.26 -2.70
N PHE A 38 -4.91 43.59 -3.47
CA PHE A 38 -5.95 42.64 -3.89
C PHE A 38 -5.40 41.57 -4.85
N VAL A 39 -4.53 41.94 -5.79
CA VAL A 39 -3.84 40.98 -6.67
C VAL A 39 -2.88 40.10 -5.88
N LEU A 40 -2.12 40.65 -4.92
CA LEU A 40 -1.27 39.86 -4.02
C LEU A 40 -2.09 38.91 -3.14
N PHE A 41 -3.27 39.33 -2.68
CA PHE A 41 -4.21 38.49 -1.94
C PHE A 41 -4.77 37.36 -2.82
N LEU A 42 -5.11 37.63 -4.09
CA LEU A 42 -5.57 36.60 -5.04
C LEU A 42 -4.45 35.62 -5.44
N LEU A 43 -3.21 36.09 -5.57
CA LEU A 43 -2.03 35.24 -5.82
C LEU A 43 -1.71 34.34 -4.62
N SER A 44 -1.88 34.84 -3.39
CA SER A 44 -1.71 34.02 -2.18
C SER A 44 -2.88 33.06 -1.94
N PHE A 45 -4.11 33.39 -2.38
CA PHE A 45 -5.27 32.50 -2.30
C PHE A 45 -5.20 31.33 -3.31
N SER A 46 -4.60 31.54 -4.49
CA SER A 46 -4.37 30.48 -5.48
C SER A 46 -3.21 29.54 -5.11
N ALA A 47 -2.21 30.02 -4.37
CA ALA A 47 -1.17 29.18 -3.78
C ALA A 47 -1.67 28.28 -2.64
N ALA A 48 -2.79 28.63 -2.00
CA ALA A 48 -3.29 27.95 -0.81
C ALA A 48 -4.14 26.69 -1.08
N ARG A 49 -4.47 26.33 -2.34
CA ARG A 49 -5.40 25.21 -2.61
C ARG A 49 -5.11 24.39 -3.87
N ALA A 50 -3.95 23.76 -3.90
CA ALA A 50 -3.78 22.49 -4.60
C ALA A 50 -3.04 21.52 -3.68
N GLN A 51 -3.72 20.98 -2.66
CA GLN A 51 -3.18 19.86 -1.89
C GLN A 51 -3.06 18.69 -2.87
N THR A 52 -1.84 18.27 -3.16
CA THR A 52 -1.61 17.12 -4.04
C THR A 52 -1.90 15.84 -3.27
N VAL A 53 -2.22 14.74 -3.97
CA VAL A 53 -2.31 13.41 -3.33
C VAL A 53 -1.02 13.02 -2.61
N PHE A 54 0.12 13.58 -3.03
CA PHE A 54 1.40 13.39 -2.37
C PHE A 54 1.46 14.08 -1.01
N ASP A 55 0.89 15.28 -0.87
CA ASP A 55 0.83 15.96 0.43
C ASP A 55 -0.07 15.18 1.41
N THR A 56 -1.21 14.67 0.93
CA THR A 56 -2.08 13.77 1.73
C THR A 56 -1.34 12.49 2.15
N TYR A 57 -0.48 11.95 1.28
CA TYR A 57 0.38 10.81 1.61
C TYR A 57 1.41 11.13 2.69
N VAL A 58 1.99 12.33 2.67
CA VAL A 58 2.88 12.80 3.75
C VAL A 58 2.12 12.93 5.07
N ASP A 59 0.93 13.52 5.05
CA ASP A 59 0.07 13.64 6.23
C ASP A 59 -0.34 12.26 6.77
N PHE A 60 -0.65 11.32 5.88
CA PHE A 60 -0.95 9.93 6.24
C PHE A 60 0.23 9.28 6.96
N ASN A 61 1.46 9.45 6.43
CA ASN A 61 2.66 8.91 7.06
C ASN A 61 2.89 9.48 8.46
N ASN A 62 2.65 10.78 8.64
CA ASN A 62 2.76 11.43 9.95
C ASN A 62 1.69 10.90 10.91
N ALA A 63 0.43 10.77 10.48
CA ALA A 63 -0.65 10.22 11.30
C ALA A 63 -0.34 8.77 11.75
N VAL A 64 0.19 7.93 10.85
CA VAL A 64 0.65 6.57 11.19
C VAL A 64 1.78 6.61 12.21
N TYR A 65 2.76 7.50 12.05
CA TYR A 65 3.88 7.65 12.98
C TYR A 65 3.42 8.09 14.37
N GLN A 66 2.46 9.00 14.45
CA GLN A 66 1.88 9.51 15.70
C GLN A 66 0.84 8.56 16.33
N GLY A 67 0.57 7.39 15.72
CA GLY A 67 -0.46 6.47 16.19
C GLY A 67 -1.89 7.00 16.09
N GLN A 68 -2.13 8.03 15.26
CA GLN A 68 -3.44 8.64 15.03
C GLN A 68 -4.28 7.80 14.06
N THR A 69 -4.68 6.60 14.49
CA THR A 69 -5.33 5.58 13.63
C THR A 69 -6.55 6.08 12.88
N ALA A 70 -7.45 6.83 13.53
CA ALA A 70 -8.66 7.35 12.88
C ALA A 70 -8.30 8.34 11.76
N THR A 71 -7.41 9.30 12.04
CA THR A 71 -6.89 10.25 11.06
C THR A 71 -6.19 9.54 9.90
N ALA A 72 -5.37 8.53 10.19
CA ALA A 72 -4.69 7.75 9.17
C ALA A 72 -5.67 7.05 8.22
N PHE A 73 -6.78 6.49 8.71
CA PHE A 73 -7.80 5.91 7.84
C PHE A 73 -8.52 6.97 6.99
N THR A 74 -8.87 8.12 7.57
CA THR A 74 -9.47 9.22 6.80
C THR A 74 -8.55 9.67 5.65
N LEU A 75 -7.25 9.81 5.90
CA LEU A 75 -6.28 10.20 4.88
C LEU A 75 -6.06 9.08 3.85
N ALA A 76 -6.05 7.82 4.28
CA ALA A 76 -5.96 6.67 3.37
C ALA A 76 -7.15 6.62 2.39
N ASP A 77 -8.38 6.86 2.88
CA ASP A 77 -9.57 6.91 2.04
C ASP A 77 -9.49 8.04 1.01
N GLN A 78 -8.91 9.19 1.37
CA GLN A 78 -8.67 10.29 0.42
C GLN A 78 -7.68 9.89 -0.67
N ILE A 79 -6.57 9.23 -0.31
CA ILE A 79 -5.56 8.75 -1.27
C ILE A 79 -6.17 7.72 -2.23
N ILE A 80 -6.93 6.76 -1.71
CA ILE A 80 -7.54 5.68 -2.52
C ILE A 80 -8.56 6.22 -3.52
N ASN A 81 -9.31 7.27 -3.16
CA ASN A 81 -10.38 7.83 -3.99
C ASN A 81 -9.92 9.01 -4.87
N SER A 82 -8.65 9.41 -4.78
CA SER A 82 -8.07 10.48 -5.62
C SER A 82 -7.89 10.02 -7.07
N LYS A 83 -8.01 10.96 -8.02
CA LYS A 83 -7.75 10.70 -9.45
C LYS A 83 -6.26 10.81 -9.78
N GLU A 84 -5.54 11.58 -8.98
CA GLU A 84 -4.09 11.73 -9.04
C GLU A 84 -3.43 10.45 -8.51
N LYS A 85 -2.36 10.00 -9.15
CA LYS A 85 -1.63 8.81 -8.72
C LYS A 85 -0.40 9.21 -7.92
N LEU A 86 -0.10 8.44 -6.88
CA LEU A 86 1.19 8.50 -6.21
C LEU A 86 2.30 8.02 -7.16
N PRO A 87 3.55 8.50 -7.00
CA PRO A 87 4.71 7.84 -7.58
C PRO A 87 4.74 6.37 -7.17
N ALA A 88 5.17 5.48 -8.07
CA ALA A 88 5.07 4.03 -7.87
C ALA A 88 5.67 3.55 -6.53
N LYS A 89 6.86 4.04 -6.15
CA LYS A 89 7.49 3.67 -4.86
C LYS A 89 6.70 4.17 -3.65
N SER A 90 6.17 5.39 -3.71
CA SER A 90 5.30 5.96 -2.66
C SER A 90 3.99 5.18 -2.54
N GLU A 91 3.41 4.72 -3.65
CA GLU A 91 2.23 3.87 -3.66
C GLU A 91 2.48 2.53 -2.96
N VAL A 92 3.61 1.86 -3.27
CA VAL A 92 3.98 0.61 -2.58
C VAL A 92 4.17 0.84 -1.08
N ASN A 93 4.85 1.93 -0.70
CA ASN A 93 5.05 2.29 0.71
C ASN A 93 3.72 2.60 1.42
N PHE A 94 2.81 3.30 0.74
CA PHE A 94 1.45 3.56 1.21
C PHE A 94 0.70 2.26 1.51
N TYR A 95 0.65 1.32 0.56
CA TYR A 95 -0.02 0.04 0.77
C TYR A 95 0.64 -0.79 1.87
N GLN A 96 1.96 -0.74 2.02
CA GLN A 96 2.65 -1.41 3.11
C GLN A 96 2.21 -0.88 4.48
N LYS A 97 2.15 0.45 4.65
CA LYS A 97 1.73 1.07 5.90
C LYS A 97 0.25 0.85 6.18
N LEU A 98 -0.59 0.93 5.15
CA LEU A 98 -2.02 0.68 5.28
C LEU A 98 -2.34 -0.79 5.61
N GLY A 99 -1.61 -1.73 5.00
CA GLY A 99 -1.67 -3.15 5.34
C GLY A 99 -1.36 -3.38 6.82
N ARG A 100 -0.27 -2.78 7.32
CA ARG A 100 0.09 -2.82 8.74
C ARG A 100 -0.97 -2.20 9.64
N LEU A 101 -1.57 -1.08 9.24
CA LEU A 101 -2.63 -0.45 10.00
C LEU A 101 -3.86 -1.35 10.13
N TYR A 102 -4.27 -2.04 9.06
CA TYR A 102 -5.35 -3.02 9.15
C TYR A 102 -4.98 -4.25 9.97
N GLU A 103 -3.73 -4.70 9.89
CA GLU A 103 -3.21 -5.80 10.69
C GLU A 103 -3.28 -5.49 12.19
N THR A 104 -2.84 -4.31 12.63
CA THR A 104 -2.92 -3.89 14.03
C THR A 104 -4.36 -3.76 14.53
N GLN A 105 -5.30 -3.45 13.64
CA GLN A 105 -6.74 -3.44 13.93
C GLN A 105 -7.41 -4.82 13.80
N GLN A 106 -6.62 -5.91 13.69
CA GLN A 106 -7.11 -7.29 13.55
C GLN A 106 -8.01 -7.51 12.31
N GLN A 107 -7.92 -6.65 11.30
CA GLN A 107 -8.66 -6.76 10.05
C GLN A 107 -7.85 -7.52 9.01
N ALA A 108 -7.60 -8.80 9.27
CA ALA A 108 -6.71 -9.65 8.47
C ALA A 108 -7.04 -9.64 6.96
N ALA A 109 -8.32 -9.72 6.58
CA ALA A 109 -8.72 -9.73 5.17
C ALA A 109 -8.31 -8.44 4.41
N LYS A 110 -8.43 -7.28 5.06
CA LYS A 110 -8.00 -6.00 4.48
C LYS A 110 -6.48 -5.88 4.47
N ALA A 111 -5.81 -6.32 5.53
CA ALA A 111 -4.35 -6.35 5.59
C ALA A 111 -3.76 -7.18 4.44
N ILE A 112 -4.28 -8.40 4.22
CA ILE A 112 -3.91 -9.28 3.11
C ILE A 112 -4.07 -8.56 1.77
N MET A 113 -5.21 -7.91 1.52
CA MET A 113 -5.46 -7.20 0.27
C MET A 113 -4.37 -6.17 -0.05
N TYR A 114 -3.95 -5.37 0.93
CA TYR A 114 -2.92 -4.35 0.71
C TYR A 114 -1.52 -4.94 0.63
N TYR A 115 -1.19 -5.94 1.45
CA TYR A 115 0.10 -6.60 1.35
C TYR A 115 0.25 -7.39 0.04
N GLU A 116 -0.81 -7.99 -0.51
CA GLU A 116 -0.80 -8.62 -1.84
C GLU A 116 -0.42 -7.59 -2.92
N ARG A 117 -0.88 -6.33 -2.81
CA ARG A 117 -0.46 -5.25 -3.72
C ARG A 117 1.02 -4.93 -3.58
N VAL A 118 1.55 -4.91 -2.35
CA VAL A 118 2.97 -4.70 -2.09
C VAL A 118 3.80 -5.85 -2.68
N ALA A 119 3.42 -7.10 -2.43
CA ALA A 119 4.12 -8.27 -2.94
C ALA A 119 4.06 -8.40 -4.47
N ALA A 120 3.00 -7.90 -5.11
CA ALA A 120 2.91 -7.84 -6.57
C ALA A 120 3.89 -6.82 -7.18
N ALA A 121 4.07 -5.66 -6.52
CA ALA A 121 4.98 -4.61 -6.99
C ALA A 121 6.44 -4.88 -6.60
N GLU A 122 6.68 -5.38 -5.39
CA GLU A 122 7.98 -5.65 -4.81
C GLU A 122 8.01 -7.08 -4.22
N PRO A 123 8.07 -8.13 -5.06
CA PRO A 123 8.00 -9.53 -4.62
C PRO A 123 9.16 -9.94 -3.71
N ASN A 124 10.22 -9.14 -3.71
CA ASN A 124 11.40 -9.36 -2.89
C ASN A 124 11.36 -8.64 -1.54
N TYR A 125 10.33 -7.84 -1.28
CA TYR A 125 10.24 -7.07 -0.04
C TYR A 125 9.85 -7.97 1.14
N TYR A 126 10.83 -8.24 1.99
CA TYR A 126 10.75 -9.18 3.09
C TYR A 126 9.54 -8.92 4.00
N THR A 127 9.32 -7.67 4.41
CA THR A 127 8.29 -7.33 5.40
C THR A 127 6.89 -7.71 4.94
N ALA A 128 6.56 -7.51 3.66
CA ALA A 128 5.24 -7.89 3.12
C ALA A 128 5.10 -9.41 2.98
N GLN A 129 6.16 -10.09 2.55
CA GLN A 129 6.19 -11.55 2.44
C GLN A 129 5.96 -12.22 3.79
N ARG A 130 6.67 -11.72 4.83
CA ARG A 130 6.47 -12.17 6.20
C ARG A 130 5.05 -11.94 6.70
N ALA A 131 4.51 -10.73 6.50
CA ALA A 131 3.16 -10.40 6.95
C ALA A 131 2.10 -11.30 6.27
N LEU A 132 2.20 -11.50 4.95
CA LEU A 132 1.32 -12.41 4.20
C LEU A 132 1.42 -13.85 4.68
N GLY A 133 2.64 -14.35 4.91
CA GLY A 133 2.87 -15.70 5.44
C GLY A 133 2.14 -15.93 6.76
N TYR A 134 2.31 -15.04 7.74
CA TYR A 134 1.61 -15.16 9.03
C TYR A 134 0.09 -14.96 8.92
N LEU A 135 -0.38 -14.03 8.09
CA LEU A 135 -1.82 -13.80 7.89
C LEU A 135 -2.51 -14.99 7.21
N TYR A 136 -1.90 -15.61 6.19
CA TYR A 136 -2.45 -16.84 5.62
C TYR A 136 -2.33 -18.02 6.57
N MET A 137 -1.30 -18.06 7.42
CA MET A 137 -1.16 -19.10 8.43
C MET A 137 -2.30 -19.08 9.45
N GLN A 138 -2.88 -17.91 9.76
CA GLN A 138 -4.10 -17.85 10.58
C GLN A 138 -5.23 -18.67 9.94
N ARG A 139 -5.41 -18.53 8.61
CA ARG A 139 -6.41 -19.30 7.87
C ARG A 139 -6.09 -20.79 7.81
N THR A 140 -4.82 -21.17 7.66
CA THR A 140 -4.43 -22.59 7.72
C THR A 140 -4.72 -23.18 9.09
N ASN A 141 -4.50 -22.44 10.16
CA ASN A 141 -4.77 -22.89 11.53
C ASN A 141 -6.26 -23.11 11.79
N GLU A 142 -7.12 -22.19 11.32
CA GLU A 142 -8.58 -22.36 11.37
C GLU A 142 -9.05 -23.61 10.62
N LEU A 143 -8.57 -23.78 9.38
CA LEU A 143 -8.93 -24.93 8.56
C LEU A 143 -8.37 -26.24 9.11
N GLY A 144 -7.19 -26.23 9.72
CA GLY A 144 -6.62 -27.38 10.41
C GLY A 144 -7.48 -27.84 11.59
N LYS A 145 -8.03 -26.90 12.38
CA LYS A 145 -9.01 -27.22 13.45
C LYS A 145 -10.27 -27.86 12.86
N LYS A 146 -10.80 -27.30 11.77
CA LYS A 146 -11.99 -27.83 11.06
C LYS A 146 -11.72 -29.24 10.51
N LEU A 147 -10.54 -29.46 9.93
CA LEU A 147 -10.10 -30.76 9.42
C LEU A 147 -10.07 -31.81 10.54
N ASN A 148 -9.42 -31.50 11.67
CA ASN A 148 -9.33 -32.38 12.82
C ASN A 148 -10.72 -32.72 13.40
N ALA A 149 -11.61 -31.73 13.52
CA ALA A 149 -12.97 -31.94 14.00
C ALA A 149 -13.79 -32.87 13.08
N SER A 150 -13.45 -32.95 11.80
CA SER A 150 -14.13 -33.82 10.83
C SER A 150 -13.56 -35.23 10.71
N ALA A 151 -12.55 -35.61 11.50
CA ALA A 151 -11.81 -36.88 11.34
C ALA A 151 -12.68 -38.15 11.35
N ALA A 152 -13.79 -38.16 12.11
CA ALA A 152 -14.70 -39.31 12.18
C ALA A 152 -15.66 -39.43 10.97
N ASN A 153 -15.76 -38.38 10.13
CA ASN A 153 -16.63 -38.36 8.95
C ASN A 153 -15.78 -38.26 7.68
N LYS A 154 -15.63 -39.37 6.96
CA LYS A 154 -14.79 -39.46 5.76
C LYS A 154 -15.11 -38.40 4.71
N THR A 155 -16.39 -38.16 4.41
CA THR A 155 -16.79 -37.19 3.38
C THR A 155 -16.44 -35.76 3.79
N ALA A 156 -16.78 -35.37 5.03
CA ALA A 156 -16.46 -34.04 5.55
C ALA A 156 -14.93 -33.84 5.68
N TYR A 157 -14.20 -34.87 6.10
CA TYR A 157 -12.74 -34.85 6.18
C TYR A 157 -12.10 -34.57 4.81
N LEU A 158 -12.52 -35.30 3.77
CA LEU A 158 -11.97 -35.12 2.42
C LEU A 158 -12.24 -33.70 1.87
N GLN A 159 -13.43 -33.16 2.12
CA GLN A 159 -13.77 -31.78 1.75
C GLN A 159 -12.91 -30.75 2.49
N ASN A 160 -12.81 -30.88 3.82
CA ASN A 160 -11.99 -29.98 4.64
C ASN A 160 -10.49 -30.10 4.31
N MET A 161 -10.02 -31.29 3.95
CA MET A 161 -8.63 -31.51 3.54
C MET A 161 -8.31 -30.79 2.24
N ALA A 162 -9.24 -30.76 1.28
CA ALA A 162 -9.08 -30.01 0.04
C ALA A 162 -8.99 -28.49 0.30
N GLU A 163 -9.86 -27.95 1.18
CA GLU A 163 -9.81 -26.54 1.60
C GLU A 163 -8.50 -26.22 2.33
N TYR A 164 -8.09 -27.07 3.27
CA TYR A 164 -6.84 -26.94 4.03
C TYR A 164 -5.63 -26.95 3.10
N LYS A 165 -5.54 -27.92 2.19
CA LYS A 165 -4.45 -28.01 1.22
C LYS A 165 -4.35 -26.75 0.36
N LYS A 166 -5.47 -26.23 -0.14
CA LYS A 166 -5.51 -24.98 -0.91
C LYS A 166 -4.96 -23.79 -0.10
N ALA A 167 -5.34 -23.69 1.18
CA ALA A 167 -4.84 -22.63 2.05
C ALA A 167 -3.33 -22.75 2.33
N VAL A 168 -2.85 -23.98 2.60
CA VAL A 168 -1.42 -24.25 2.82
C VAL A 168 -0.61 -23.92 1.56
N THR A 169 -1.06 -24.35 0.38
CA THR A 169 -0.40 -24.02 -0.89
C THR A 169 -0.33 -22.51 -1.13
N LYS A 170 -1.35 -21.74 -0.72
CA LYS A 170 -1.31 -20.27 -0.80
C LYS A 170 -0.32 -19.66 0.21
N CYS A 171 -0.22 -20.23 1.41
CA CYS A 171 0.60 -19.73 2.51
C CYS A 171 2.11 -19.93 2.27
N LEU A 172 2.49 -21.13 1.81
CA LEU A 172 3.88 -21.59 1.73
C LEU A 172 4.83 -20.64 0.98
N PRO A 173 4.51 -20.12 -0.22
CA PRO A 173 5.43 -19.24 -0.95
C PRO A 173 5.85 -17.99 -0.18
N TYR A 174 4.93 -17.43 0.62
CA TYR A 174 5.20 -16.23 1.42
C TYR A 174 6.08 -16.55 2.63
N LEU A 175 5.81 -17.67 3.31
CA LEU A 175 6.67 -18.15 4.40
C LEU A 175 8.06 -18.53 3.90
N GLU A 176 8.18 -19.20 2.75
CA GLU A 176 9.46 -19.53 2.14
C GLU A 176 10.25 -18.29 1.77
N LYS A 177 9.59 -17.30 1.16
CA LYS A 177 10.26 -16.05 0.81
C LYS A 177 10.71 -15.29 2.06
N ALA A 178 9.90 -15.28 3.11
CA ALA A 178 10.28 -14.71 4.41
C ALA A 178 11.49 -15.45 5.00
N GLN A 179 11.44 -16.79 5.08
CA GLN A 179 12.52 -17.65 5.56
C GLN A 179 13.83 -17.48 4.78
N ALA A 180 13.73 -17.31 3.45
CA ALA A 180 14.89 -17.11 2.60
C ALA A 180 15.57 -15.76 2.85
N CYS A 181 14.79 -14.73 3.20
CA CYS A 181 15.30 -13.37 3.42
C CYS A 181 15.74 -13.09 4.85
N ASP A 182 15.10 -13.73 5.82
CA ASP A 182 15.42 -13.64 7.24
C ASP A 182 15.22 -15.02 7.88
N PRO A 183 16.26 -15.87 7.89
CA PRO A 183 16.14 -17.25 8.35
C PRO A 183 15.80 -17.34 9.84
N ASP A 184 14.74 -18.10 10.14
CA ASP A 184 14.27 -18.37 11.50
C ASP A 184 13.90 -19.86 11.64
N ASP A 185 14.41 -20.54 12.68
CA ASP A 185 14.18 -21.98 12.87
C ASP A 185 12.70 -22.29 13.08
N GLN A 186 11.96 -21.40 13.75
CA GLN A 186 10.53 -21.59 13.97
C GLN A 186 9.75 -21.56 12.64
N THR A 187 10.07 -20.60 11.77
CA THR A 187 9.47 -20.46 10.45
C THR A 187 9.83 -21.63 9.55
N LEU A 188 11.10 -22.08 9.56
CA LEU A 188 11.51 -23.27 8.83
C LEU A 188 10.76 -24.53 9.27
N ASN A 189 10.63 -24.74 10.58
CA ASN A 189 9.89 -25.88 11.14
C ASN A 189 8.39 -25.81 10.80
N THR A 190 7.83 -24.61 10.78
CA THR A 190 6.45 -24.37 10.34
C THR A 190 6.27 -24.78 8.88
N ILE A 191 7.15 -24.33 7.98
CA ILE A 191 7.10 -24.68 6.55
C ILE A 191 7.15 -26.20 6.36
N LYS A 192 8.11 -26.88 7.02
CA LYS A 192 8.24 -28.35 6.95
C LYS A 192 6.98 -29.06 7.46
N SER A 193 6.43 -28.61 8.59
CA SER A 193 5.20 -29.17 9.16
C SER A 193 4.00 -29.01 8.21
N LEU A 194 3.88 -27.86 7.56
CA LEU A 194 2.82 -27.61 6.58
C LEU A 194 2.95 -28.51 5.35
N TYR A 195 4.16 -28.70 4.82
CA TYR A 195 4.40 -29.64 3.72
C TYR A 195 4.04 -31.08 4.08
N HIS A 196 4.47 -31.55 5.26
CA HIS A 196 4.09 -32.88 5.76
C HIS A 196 2.58 -33.01 5.91
N ALA A 197 1.90 -31.99 6.44
CA ALA A 197 0.46 -32.00 6.65
C ALA A 197 -0.34 -32.16 5.34
N ILE A 198 0.19 -31.69 4.20
CA ILE A 198 -0.47 -31.83 2.89
C ILE A 198 0.08 -32.98 2.03
N GLY A 199 1.02 -33.76 2.58
CA GLY A 199 1.68 -34.88 1.91
C GLY A 199 2.51 -34.45 0.68
N ASP A 200 3.16 -33.29 0.73
CA ASP A 200 3.99 -32.78 -0.38
C ASP A 200 5.49 -32.96 -0.08
N ASP A 201 5.93 -34.21 -0.24
CA ASP A 201 7.33 -34.63 -0.04
C ASP A 201 8.28 -33.99 -1.08
N ALA A 202 7.78 -33.70 -2.28
CA ALA A 202 8.54 -33.02 -3.32
C ALA A 202 8.90 -31.58 -2.89
N GLY A 203 7.94 -30.88 -2.28
CA GLY A 203 8.12 -29.59 -1.65
C GLY A 203 9.25 -29.60 -0.61
N ILE A 204 9.27 -30.59 0.28
CA ILE A 204 10.32 -30.75 1.30
C ILE A 204 11.68 -31.03 0.65
N LYS A 205 11.75 -31.99 -0.26
CA LYS A 205 13.01 -32.40 -0.90
C LYS A 205 13.71 -31.25 -1.63
N SER A 206 12.94 -30.31 -2.17
CA SER A 206 13.48 -29.17 -2.92
C SER A 206 13.51 -27.85 -2.12
N LEU A 207 13.11 -27.87 -0.84
CA LEU A 207 12.98 -26.67 0.00
C LEU A 207 14.30 -25.90 0.11
N ASP A 208 15.40 -26.56 0.51
CA ASP A 208 16.69 -25.89 0.70
C ASP A 208 17.20 -25.20 -0.58
N GLY A 209 16.97 -25.83 -1.73
CA GLY A 209 17.30 -25.26 -3.04
C GLY A 209 16.47 -24.01 -3.35
N ARG A 210 15.16 -24.05 -3.10
CA ARG A 210 14.28 -22.88 -3.27
C ARG A 210 14.66 -21.73 -2.34
N LEU A 211 14.90 -22.01 -1.05
CA LEU A 211 15.29 -20.99 -0.08
C LEU A 211 16.59 -20.30 -0.49
N LYS A 212 17.60 -21.08 -0.92
CA LYS A 212 18.86 -20.54 -1.44
C LYS A 212 18.67 -19.68 -2.70
N GLN A 213 17.76 -20.06 -3.60
CA GLN A 213 17.46 -19.26 -4.78
C GLN A 213 16.73 -17.96 -4.41
N MET A 214 15.78 -18.03 -3.49
CA MET A 214 14.96 -16.88 -3.07
C MET A 214 15.74 -15.84 -2.28
N SER A 215 16.81 -16.23 -1.57
CA SER A 215 17.61 -15.33 -0.74
C SER A 215 18.44 -14.32 -1.55
N ALA A 216 18.71 -14.60 -2.83
CA ALA A 216 19.58 -13.80 -3.67
C ALA A 216 19.12 -12.35 -3.89
N ASN A 217 17.82 -12.06 -3.77
CA ASN A 217 17.24 -10.78 -4.18
C ASN A 217 16.46 -10.06 -3.07
N CYS A 218 16.68 -10.38 -1.80
CA CYS A 218 15.87 -9.85 -0.70
C CYS A 218 16.00 -8.32 -0.51
N VAL A 219 14.87 -7.65 -0.30
CA VAL A 219 14.77 -6.21 -0.05
C VAL A 219 14.19 -5.99 1.34
N SER A 220 14.90 -5.26 2.18
CA SER A 220 14.49 -4.95 3.56
C SER A 220 13.86 -3.57 3.71
N LEU A 221 14.09 -2.67 2.76
CA LEU A 221 13.61 -1.28 2.79
C LEU A 221 12.97 -0.89 1.45
N LEU A 222 11.82 -0.24 1.52
CA LEU A 222 11.24 0.48 0.38
C LEU A 222 11.85 1.89 0.37
N THR A 223 13.03 2.04 -0.22
CA THR A 223 13.66 3.36 -0.39
C THR A 223 12.98 4.12 -1.52
N ASN A 224 12.83 5.44 -1.34
CA ASN A 224 12.30 6.36 -2.34
C ASN A 224 13.28 6.56 -3.50
#